data_AF-A0A4Y3TP87-F1
#
_entry.id   AF-A0A4Y3TP87-F1
#
_cell.length_a   1.000
_cell.length_b   1.000
_cell.length_c   1.000
_cell.angle_alpha   90.00
_cell.angle_beta   90.00
_cell.angle_gamma   90.00
#
_symmetry.space_group_name_H-M   'P 1'
#
loop_
_entity.id
_entity.type
_entity.pdbx_description
1 polymer ?
#
loop_
_entity_poly.entity_id
_entity_poly.type
_entity_poly.pdbx_seq_one_letter_code
_entity_poly.pdbx_strand_id
1 'polypeptide(L)'
;MELKLEQLGKGDFLSLLNAPKIGAFLDWLSAANVFIHYQVLDPLYWSIVDVIDSIIDEHGAHELMAIAPLLKNDIFTLLRDSPGETAEFLGRYSYLDVGRANRASFIAELRDLLEARRAWFPDFNFQMLKGC
;
A
#
# COMPACT_ATOMS: atom_id res chain seq x y z
N MET A 1 -31.57 3.98 6.15
CA MET A 1 -31.09 5.36 6.41
C MET A 1 -29.61 5.37 6.09
N GLU A 2 -29.16 6.26 5.22
CA GLU A 2 -27.76 6.41 4.82
C GLU A 2 -27.25 7.73 5.39
N LEU A 3 -26.08 7.73 6.02
CA LEU A 3 -25.44 8.92 6.57
C LEU A 3 -24.24 9.28 5.68
N LYS A 4 -24.26 10.49 5.11
CA LYS A 4 -23.19 11.01 4.23
C LYS A 4 -22.31 11.99 4.98
N LEU A 5 -21.02 12.03 4.62
CA LEU A 5 -20.03 12.93 5.24
C LEU A 5 -20.48 14.40 5.25
N GLU A 6 -21.12 14.86 4.17
CA GLU A 6 -21.64 16.22 4.00
C GLU A 6 -22.64 16.65 5.09
N GLN A 7 -23.28 15.68 5.77
CA GLN A 7 -24.22 15.91 6.87
C GLN A 7 -23.50 16.06 8.21
N LEU A 8 -22.29 15.51 8.32
CA LEU A 8 -21.43 15.56 9.50
C LEU A 8 -20.50 16.78 9.50
N GLY A 9 -20.01 17.19 8.31
CA GLY A 9 -19.15 18.37 8.19
C GLY A 9 -18.70 18.62 6.75
N LYS A 10 -17.97 19.73 6.57
CA LYS A 10 -17.31 20.12 5.31
C LYS A 10 -15.91 20.62 5.62
N GLY A 11 -14.98 20.45 4.68
CA GLY A 11 -13.60 20.91 4.82
C GLY A 11 -12.59 19.80 4.51
N ASP A 12 -11.31 20.10 4.71
CA ASP A 12 -10.25 19.10 4.64
C ASP A 12 -10.29 18.14 5.85
N PHE A 13 -9.43 17.12 5.82
CA PHE A 13 -9.39 16.09 6.84
C PHE A 13 -9.25 16.65 8.27
N LEU A 14 -8.35 17.62 8.48
CA LEU A 14 -8.11 18.21 9.79
C LEU A 14 -9.29 19.08 10.24
N SER A 15 -9.92 19.79 9.32
CA SER A 15 -11.13 20.58 9.60
C SER A 15 -12.30 19.69 10.01
N LEU A 16 -12.46 18.54 9.36
CA LEU A 16 -13.46 17.53 9.71
C LEU A 16 -13.16 16.88 11.07
N LEU A 17 -11.91 16.55 11.37
CA LEU A 17 -11.53 15.95 12.65
C LEU A 17 -11.83 16.87 13.84
N ASN A 18 -11.71 18.18 13.64
CA ASN A 18 -12.06 19.20 14.63
C ASN A 18 -13.56 19.54 14.67
N ALA A 19 -14.38 18.98 13.78
CA ALA A 19 -15.81 19.29 13.75
C ALA A 19 -16.54 18.61 14.93
N PRO A 20 -17.26 19.37 15.78
CA PRO A 20 -17.93 18.79 16.96
C PRO A 20 -18.94 17.68 16.62
N LYS A 21 -19.58 17.78 15.45
CA LYS A 21 -20.50 16.75 14.94
C LYS A 21 -19.81 15.42 14.63
N ILE A 22 -18.57 15.46 14.12
CA ILE A 22 -17.78 14.25 13.86
C ILE A 22 -17.44 13.60 15.20
N GLY A 23 -16.98 14.37 16.18
CA GLY A 23 -16.73 13.86 17.54
C GLY A 23 -17.95 13.19 18.15
N ALA A 24 -19.10 13.87 18.17
CA ALA A 24 -20.34 13.32 18.71
C ALA A 24 -20.82 12.05 17.98
N PHE A 25 -20.62 11.97 16.66
CA PHE A 25 -20.93 10.77 15.89
C PHE A 25 -19.99 9.60 16.25
N LEU A 26 -18.69 9.84 16.39
CA LEU A 26 -17.71 8.82 16.77
C LEU A 26 -17.93 8.33 18.19
N ASP A 27 -18.25 9.22 19.13
CA ASP A 27 -18.61 8.86 20.51
C ASP A 27 -19.86 7.98 20.54
N TRP A 28 -20.90 8.36 19.78
CA TRP A 28 -22.09 7.55 19.63
C TRP A 28 -21.77 6.18 19.01
N LEU A 29 -20.95 6.14 17.95
CA LEU A 29 -20.58 4.91 17.26
C LEU A 29 -19.80 3.96 18.16
N SER A 30 -18.91 4.50 19.00
CA SER A 30 -18.12 3.75 19.99
C SER A 30 -18.98 3.20 21.13
N ALA A 31 -19.99 3.96 21.57
CA ALA A 31 -20.95 3.53 22.58
C ALA A 31 -22.04 2.59 22.03
N ALA A 32 -22.32 2.68 20.73
CA ALA A 32 -23.27 1.82 20.06
C ALA A 32 -22.66 0.42 19.94
N ASN A 33 -23.30 -0.58 20.55
CA ASN A 33 -22.92 -1.98 20.38
C ASN A 33 -23.35 -2.49 18.99
N VAL A 34 -22.78 -1.91 17.94
CA VAL A 34 -23.12 -2.17 16.53
C VAL A 34 -21.94 -2.82 15.81
N PHE A 35 -22.27 -3.78 14.94
CA PHE A 35 -21.27 -4.36 14.04
C PHE A 35 -21.01 -3.40 12.88
N ILE A 36 -19.79 -2.89 12.81
CA ILE A 36 -19.34 -2.01 11.74
C ILE A 36 -18.77 -2.88 10.63
N HIS A 37 -19.45 -2.94 9.48
CA HIS A 37 -18.84 -3.42 8.25
C HIS A 37 -18.19 -2.25 7.53
N TYR A 38 -16.87 -2.23 7.48
CA TYR A 38 -16.09 -1.20 6.79
C TYR A 38 -15.21 -1.86 5.72
N GLN A 39 -15.02 -1.16 4.60
CA GLN A 39 -14.06 -1.55 3.59
C GLN A 39 -12.76 -0.80 3.85
N VAL A 40 -11.69 -1.54 4.13
CA VAL A 40 -10.34 -0.97 4.17
C VAL A 40 -9.85 -0.90 2.73
N LEU A 41 -9.83 0.31 2.16
CA LEU A 41 -8.91 0.60 1.07
C LEU A 41 -7.53 0.65 1.72
N ASP A 42 -6.75 -0.42 1.57
CA ASP A 42 -5.36 -0.48 2.05
C ASP A 42 -4.52 0.42 1.12
N PRO A 43 -4.18 1.67 1.54
CA PRO A 43 -3.50 2.60 0.66
C PRO A 43 -2.08 2.09 0.36
N LEU A 44 -1.48 1.34 1.29
CA LEU A 44 -0.19 0.72 1.09
C LEU A 44 -0.27 -0.33 -0.03
N TYR A 45 -1.28 -1.20 -0.01
CA TYR A 45 -1.51 -2.17 -1.09
C TYR A 45 -1.62 -1.48 -2.45
N TRP A 46 -2.52 -0.49 -2.57
CA TRP A 46 -2.77 0.18 -3.83
C TRP A 46 -1.56 0.96 -4.35
N SER A 47 -0.83 1.63 -3.46
CA SER A 47 0.38 2.33 -3.89
C SER A 47 1.49 1.36 -4.32
N ILE A 48 1.58 0.16 -3.71
CA ILE A 48 2.55 -0.87 -4.14
C ILE A 48 2.20 -1.35 -5.54
N VAL A 49 0.90 -1.58 -5.79
CA VAL A 49 0.38 -1.93 -7.10
C VAL A 49 0.78 -0.88 -8.14
N ASP A 50 0.58 0.41 -7.83
CA ASP A 50 0.90 1.53 -8.74
C ASP A 50 2.39 1.60 -9.11
N VAL A 51 3.29 1.39 -8.14
CA VAL A 51 4.74 1.40 -8.41
C VAL A 51 5.15 0.23 -9.31
N ILE A 52 4.61 -0.95 -9.06
CA ILE A 52 4.91 -2.12 -9.89
C ILE A 52 4.37 -1.95 -11.30
N ASP A 53 3.18 -1.40 -11.45
CA ASP A 53 2.62 -1.08 -12.77
C ASP A 53 3.48 -0.04 -13.51
N SER A 54 3.93 1.02 -12.83
CA SER A 54 4.84 2.01 -13.42
C SER A 54 6.17 1.41 -13.88
N ILE A 55 6.73 0.45 -13.12
CA ILE A 55 7.98 -0.23 -13.48
C ILE A 55 7.77 -1.15 -14.70
N ILE A 56 6.69 -1.93 -14.72
CA ILE A 56 6.37 -2.85 -15.83
C ILE A 56 6.09 -2.08 -17.12
N ASP A 57 5.28 -1.02 -17.04
CA ASP A 57 4.90 -0.19 -18.20
C ASP A 57 6.13 0.48 -18.83
N GLU A 58 7.07 0.98 -18.02
CA GLU A 58 8.28 1.60 -18.54
C GLU A 58 9.34 0.62 -19.06
N HIS A 59 9.41 -0.60 -18.50
CA HIS A 59 10.30 -1.64 -19.03
C HIS A 59 9.80 -2.24 -20.35
N GLY A 60 8.54 -2.01 -20.74
CA GLY A 60 7.97 -2.56 -21.97
C GLY A 60 7.86 -4.09 -21.96
N ALA A 61 8.04 -4.72 -20.80
CA ALA A 61 8.04 -6.15 -20.63
C ALA A 61 6.60 -6.64 -20.41
N HIS A 62 5.78 -6.63 -21.46
CA HIS A 62 4.40 -7.12 -21.41
C HIS A 62 4.28 -8.58 -20.94
N GLU A 63 5.35 -9.35 -21.06
CA GLU A 63 5.48 -10.71 -20.51
C GLU A 63 5.31 -10.73 -18.99
N LEU A 64 5.74 -9.66 -18.31
CA LEU A 64 5.58 -9.48 -16.87
C LEU A 64 4.12 -9.21 -16.47
N MET A 65 3.25 -8.76 -17.38
CA MET A 65 1.83 -8.51 -17.06
C MET A 65 1.10 -9.79 -16.63
N ALA A 66 1.49 -10.94 -17.18
CA ALA A 66 0.91 -12.23 -16.82
C ALA A 66 1.26 -12.66 -15.38
N ILE A 67 2.41 -12.21 -14.86
CA ILE A 67 2.89 -12.51 -13.51
C ILE A 67 2.76 -11.33 -12.54
N ALA A 68 2.37 -10.15 -13.03
CA ALA A 68 2.20 -8.94 -12.25
C ALA A 68 1.29 -9.13 -11.01
N PRO A 69 0.18 -9.91 -11.07
CA PRO A 69 -0.62 -10.17 -9.87
C PRO A 69 0.15 -10.92 -8.77
N LEU A 70 1.00 -11.89 -9.14
CA LEU A 70 1.83 -12.65 -8.20
C LEU A 70 2.90 -11.74 -7.59
N LEU A 71 3.59 -10.98 -8.45
CA LEU A 71 4.60 -10.00 -8.07
C LEU A 71 4.04 -8.97 -7.06
N LYS A 72 2.86 -8.41 -7.35
CA LYS A 72 2.18 -7.45 -6.47
C LYS A 72 1.85 -8.06 -5.11
N ASN A 73 1.34 -9.30 -5.10
CA ASN A 73 0.99 -10.00 -3.85
C ASN A 73 2.23 -10.32 -3.00
N ASP A 74 3.31 -10.75 -3.64
CA ASP A 74 4.54 -11.10 -2.94
C ASP A 74 5.20 -9.84 -2.33
N ILE A 75 5.24 -8.74 -3.08
CA ILE A 75 5.77 -7.45 -2.60
C ILE A 75 4.88 -6.89 -1.50
N PHE A 76 3.56 -7.00 -1.62
CA PHE A 76 2.67 -6.61 -0.54
C PHE A 76 2.91 -7.44 0.73
N THR A 77 3.07 -8.76 0.59
CA THR A 77 3.39 -9.65 1.72
C THR A 77 4.71 -9.25 2.38
N LEU A 78 5.71 -8.90 1.57
CA LEU A 78 6.99 -8.40 2.05
C LEU A 78 6.83 -7.10 2.85
N LEU A 79 6.06 -6.14 2.34
CA LEU A 79 5.96 -4.80 2.90
C LEU A 79 4.92 -4.67 4.02
N ARG A 80 3.96 -5.59 4.14
CA ARG A 80 2.90 -5.50 5.15
C ARG A 80 3.37 -5.81 6.57
N ASP A 81 4.34 -6.71 6.73
CA ASP A 81 4.67 -7.29 8.04
C ASP A 81 5.41 -6.31 8.97
N SER A 82 6.08 -5.31 8.40
CA SER A 82 6.78 -4.25 9.14
C SER A 82 6.40 -2.86 8.64
N PRO A 83 5.22 -2.31 9.02
CA PRO A 83 4.75 -1.02 8.49
C PRO A 83 5.73 0.15 8.71
N GLY A 84 6.47 0.16 9.82
CA GLY A 84 7.48 1.18 10.12
C GLY A 84 8.68 1.12 9.18
N GLU A 85 9.28 -0.06 9.02
CA GLU A 85 10.40 -0.28 8.09
C GLU A 85 9.99 0.00 6.64
N THR A 86 8.77 -0.40 6.28
CA THR A 86 8.17 -0.12 4.97
C THR A 86 7.99 1.37 4.75
N ALA A 87 7.47 2.12 5.72
CA ALA A 87 7.33 3.56 5.61
C ALA A 87 8.68 4.27 5.44
N GLU A 88 9.72 3.84 6.16
CA GLU A 88 11.08 4.36 5.99
C GLU A 88 11.66 4.03 4.61
N PHE A 89 11.48 2.79 4.14
CA PHE A 89 11.89 2.35 2.81
C PHE A 89 11.24 3.17 1.71
N LEU A 90 9.91 3.27 1.71
CA LEU A 90 9.17 4.05 0.72
C LEU A 90 9.52 5.54 0.81
N GLY A 91 9.74 6.07 2.02
CA GLY A 91 10.14 7.45 2.26
C GLY A 91 11.51 7.82 1.67
N ARG A 92 12.48 6.88 1.63
CA ARG A 92 13.81 7.11 1.01
C ARG A 92 13.73 7.42 -0.49
N TYR A 93 12.69 6.94 -1.14
CA TYR A 93 12.55 7.00 -2.59
C TYR A 93 11.48 7.99 -3.05
N SER A 94 11.01 8.88 -2.18
CA SER A 94 9.99 9.89 -2.50
C SER A 94 8.73 9.29 -3.14
N TYR A 95 8.34 8.10 -2.69
CA TYR A 95 7.10 7.43 -3.06
C TYR A 95 5.90 8.41 -3.01
N LEU A 96 5.04 8.59 -4.01
CA LEU A 96 4.45 7.68 -5.02
C LEU A 96 5.18 7.55 -6.38
N ASP A 97 6.21 8.35 -6.63
CA ASP A 97 7.02 8.27 -7.85
C ASP A 97 8.49 8.08 -7.47
N VAL A 98 8.97 6.86 -7.65
CA VAL A 98 10.36 6.47 -7.38
C VAL A 98 11.35 7.24 -8.27
N GLY A 99 10.88 7.74 -9.43
CA GLY A 99 11.67 8.43 -10.43
C GLY A 99 12.67 7.52 -11.15
N ARG A 100 12.96 7.82 -12.44
CA ARG A 100 13.94 7.05 -13.24
C ARG A 100 15.28 6.87 -12.55
N ALA A 101 15.75 7.92 -11.88
CA ALA A 101 17.07 7.97 -11.26
C ALA A 101 17.20 7.01 -10.07
N ASN A 102 16.14 6.81 -9.28
CA ASN A 102 16.23 6.00 -8.07
C ASN A 102 15.72 4.56 -8.24
N ARG A 103 15.09 4.23 -9.38
CA ARG A 103 14.54 2.89 -9.65
C ARG A 103 15.54 1.76 -9.47
N ALA A 104 16.76 1.92 -9.98
CA ALA A 104 17.79 0.88 -9.84
C ALA A 104 18.12 0.61 -8.37
N SER A 105 18.25 1.68 -7.57
CA SER A 105 18.49 1.58 -6.13
C SER A 105 17.29 1.00 -5.40
N PHE A 106 16.07 1.41 -5.76
CA PHE A 106 14.82 0.87 -5.20
C PHE A 106 14.69 -0.63 -5.44
N ILE A 107 14.92 -1.10 -6.67
CA ILE A 107 14.87 -2.52 -7.02
C ILE A 107 15.98 -3.31 -6.31
N ALA A 108 17.18 -2.75 -6.21
CA ALA A 108 18.28 -3.39 -5.49
C ALA A 108 17.94 -3.60 -4.01
N GLU A 109 17.43 -2.57 -3.34
CA GLU A 109 17.06 -2.64 -1.94
C GLU A 109 15.83 -3.53 -1.72
N LEU A 110 14.86 -3.53 -2.65
CA LEU A 110 13.73 -4.46 -2.64
C LEU A 110 14.21 -5.92 -2.76
N ARG A 111 15.22 -6.19 -3.60
CA ARG A 111 15.86 -7.51 -3.70
C ARG A 111 16.58 -7.90 -2.41
N ASP A 112 17.25 -6.96 -1.75
CA ASP A 112 17.90 -7.22 -0.46
C ASP A 112 16.86 -7.57 0.62
N LEU A 113 15.73 -6.87 0.65
CA LEU A 113 14.60 -7.20 1.53
C LEU A 113 14.02 -8.59 1.23
N LEU A 114 13.87 -8.92 -0.05
CA LEU A 114 13.40 -10.23 -0.49
C LEU A 114 14.35 -11.36 -0.06
N GLU A 115 15.66 -11.19 -0.24
CA GLU A 115 16.69 -12.16 0.17
C GLU A 115 16.67 -12.35 1.70
N ALA A 116 16.58 -11.25 2.45
CA ALA A 116 16.50 -11.30 3.91
C ALA A 116 15.25 -12.06 4.41
N ARG A 117 14.18 -12.10 3.61
CA ARG A 117 12.90 -12.75 3.94
C ARG A 117 12.60 -13.96 3.05
N ARG A 118 13.65 -14.60 2.51
CA ARG A 118 13.57 -15.77 1.62
C ARG A 118 12.60 -16.85 2.09
N ALA A 119 12.63 -17.15 3.39
CA ALA A 119 11.85 -18.22 4.01
C ALA A 119 10.33 -18.01 3.93
N TRP A 120 9.88 -16.80 3.60
CA TRP A 120 8.46 -16.46 3.52
C TRP A 120 7.84 -16.77 2.16
N PHE A 121 8.68 -17.02 1.15
CA PHE A 121 8.24 -17.21 -0.22
C PHE A 121 8.45 -18.66 -0.67
N PRO A 122 7.47 -19.27 -1.37
CA PRO A 122 7.72 -20.49 -2.12
C PRO A 122 8.90 -20.30 -3.08
N ASP A 123 9.69 -21.37 -3.32
CA ASP A 123 10.88 -21.31 -4.18
C ASP A 123 10.60 -20.70 -5.56
N PHE A 124 9.46 -21.04 -6.15
CA PHE A 124 9.04 -20.50 -7.43
C PHE A 124 8.89 -18.97 -7.39
N ASN A 125 8.15 -18.45 -6.42
CA ASN A 125 7.91 -17.00 -6.25
C ASN A 125 9.22 -16.26 -6.02
N PHE A 126 10.07 -16.80 -5.15
CA PHE A 126 11.36 -16.19 -4.86
C PHE A 126 12.28 -16.11 -6.09
N GLN A 127 12.39 -17.20 -6.86
CA GLN A 127 13.22 -17.22 -8.07
C GLN A 127 12.66 -16.32 -9.17
N MET A 128 11.33 -16.21 -9.28
CA MET A 128 10.66 -15.29 -10.18
C MET A 128 11.01 -13.83 -9.84
N LEU A 129 10.92 -13.46 -8.57
CA LEU A 129 11.21 -12.10 -8.09
C LEU A 129 12.70 -11.72 -8.21
N LYS A 130 13.60 -12.71 -8.14
CA LYS A 130 15.04 -12.52 -8.30
C LYS A 130 15.47 -12.33 -9.76
N GLY A 131 14.68 -12.84 -10.71
CA GLY A 131 14.96 -12.79 -12.14
C GLY A 131 14.42 -11.54 -12.86
N CYS A 132 13.63 -10.72 -12.18
CA CYS A 132 13.11 -9.44 -12.66
C CYS A 132 14.08 -8.27 -12.44
#